data_AF-A0A6G4ZVL0-F1
#
_entry.id   AF-A0A6G4ZVL0-F1
#
_cell.length_a   1.000
_cell.length_b   1.000
_cell.length_c   1.000
_cell.angle_alpha   90.00
_cell.angle_beta   90.00
_cell.angle_gamma   90.00
#
_symmetry.space_group_name_H-M   'P 1'
#
loop_
_entity.id
_entity.type
_entity.pdbx_description
1 polymer ?
#
loop_
_entity_poly.entity_id
_entity_poly.type
_entity_poly.pdbx_seq_one_letter_code
_entity_poly.pdbx_strand_id
1 'polypeptide(L)'
;INCHSRFSSGAMENWGLITFREARLLYDPATSSTSDLMTICRIVAHEIAHMWFGNLVTMEWWDDLWLNEGFASYIQYKGMAYASPEWEPDALFTTVLASVLEADSVISSHPIIQHVNNPSEISSLFDVISYAKGSSVLRMLEDFMSEDDFRYGIGKYLEKYKFANTITFDLWDELEASSSSGLSITSIMESWTKQMGFPLVSVERNGNSFDMRQSQFFDRSRHCHESQANTIQVHLEDSRHIPYQ
;
A
#
# COMPACT_ATOMS: atom_id res chain seq x y z
N ILE A 1 -32.94 -8.82 22.41
CA ILE A 1 -33.04 -8.05 21.15
C ILE A 1 -31.84 -8.48 20.31
N ASN A 2 -32.02 -9.36 19.34
CA ASN A 2 -30.95 -9.74 18.42
C ASN A 2 -30.85 -8.64 17.35
N CYS A 3 -30.12 -7.57 17.67
CA CYS A 3 -29.71 -6.59 16.68
C CYS A 3 -28.60 -7.24 15.85
N HIS A 4 -28.95 -7.80 14.70
CA HIS A 4 -27.94 -7.97 13.66
C HIS A 4 -27.58 -6.57 13.17
N SER A 5 -26.50 -5.99 13.70
CA SER A 5 -25.94 -4.73 13.20
C SER A 5 -25.61 -4.94 11.71
N ARG A 6 -26.43 -4.39 10.82
CA ARG A 6 -26.25 -4.49 9.37
C ARG A 6 -25.41 -3.32 8.90
N PHE A 7 -24.10 -3.50 8.96
CA PHE A 7 -23.13 -2.63 8.29
C PHE A 7 -22.47 -3.44 7.17
N SER A 8 -22.55 -3.01 5.91
CA SER A 8 -22.10 -3.81 4.74
C SER A 8 -20.58 -3.92 4.64
N SER A 9 -19.86 -2.90 5.10
CA SER A 9 -18.39 -2.84 5.13
C SER A 9 -17.84 -3.20 6.51
N GLY A 10 -16.52 -3.20 6.70
CA GLY A 10 -15.89 -3.38 8.02
C GLY A 10 -16.07 -2.15 8.91
N ALA A 11 -15.75 -0.98 8.36
CA ALA A 11 -15.95 0.36 8.91
C ALA A 11 -16.12 1.36 7.74
N MET A 12 -16.34 2.63 8.05
CA MET A 12 -16.42 3.74 7.08
C MET A 12 -16.07 5.06 7.76
N GLU A 13 -15.25 5.84 7.07
CA GLU A 13 -14.50 7.00 7.49
C GLU A 13 -15.27 8.32 7.51
N ASN A 14 -16.61 8.31 7.65
CA ASN A 14 -17.39 9.55 7.57
C ASN A 14 -16.81 10.62 8.53
N TRP A 15 -16.50 11.81 7.98
CA TRP A 15 -15.69 12.79 8.71
C TRP A 15 -16.38 13.29 9.98
N GLY A 16 -15.78 13.00 11.14
CA GLY A 16 -16.33 13.32 12.45
C GLY A 16 -17.34 12.30 13.01
N LEU A 17 -17.66 11.25 12.25
CA LEU A 17 -18.54 10.16 12.67
C LEU A 17 -18.14 8.83 12.01
N ILE A 18 -16.99 8.29 12.40
CA ILE A 18 -16.53 7.00 11.90
C ILE A 18 -17.49 5.89 12.39
N THR A 19 -17.97 5.06 11.46
CA THR A 19 -18.89 3.96 11.76
C THR A 19 -18.19 2.61 11.66
N PHE A 20 -18.46 1.70 12.58
CA PHE A 20 -17.83 0.38 12.63
C PHE A 20 -18.89 -0.73 12.74
N ARG A 21 -18.58 -1.91 12.20
CA ARG A 21 -19.20 -3.15 12.70
C ARG A 21 -18.82 -3.35 14.16
N GLU A 22 -19.74 -3.86 14.97
CA GLU A 22 -19.48 -4.16 16.39
C GLU A 22 -18.21 -5.01 16.58
N ALA A 23 -18.04 -6.07 15.80
CA ALA A 23 -16.87 -6.96 15.82
C ALA A 23 -15.55 -6.29 15.37
N ARG A 24 -15.58 -5.04 14.89
CA ARG A 24 -14.42 -4.27 14.44
C ARG A 24 -14.11 -3.06 15.35
N LEU A 25 -14.83 -2.92 16.46
CA LEU A 25 -14.60 -1.83 17.43
C LEU A 25 -14.68 -2.31 18.88
N LEU A 26 -15.65 -3.17 19.21
CA LEU A 26 -15.87 -3.61 20.57
C LEU A 26 -14.90 -4.72 20.96
N TYR A 27 -14.26 -4.55 22.12
CA TYR A 27 -13.35 -5.53 22.71
C TYR A 27 -13.87 -5.94 24.09
N ASP A 28 -13.92 -7.25 24.34
CA ASP A 28 -14.25 -7.83 25.64
C ASP A 28 -13.09 -8.73 26.11
N PRO A 29 -12.37 -8.38 27.19
CA PRO A 29 -11.26 -9.18 27.70
C PRO A 29 -11.62 -10.63 28.06
N ALA A 30 -12.89 -10.92 28.34
CA ALA A 30 -13.33 -12.27 28.70
C ALA A 30 -13.55 -13.19 27.49
N THR A 31 -13.76 -12.62 26.30
CA THR A 31 -14.21 -13.39 25.12
C THR A 31 -13.43 -13.08 23.83
N SER A 32 -12.78 -11.92 23.74
CA SER A 32 -12.03 -11.47 22.57
C SER A 32 -10.58 -11.95 22.63
N SER A 33 -10.08 -12.45 21.51
CA SER A 33 -8.68 -12.87 21.38
C SER A 33 -7.74 -11.68 21.16
N THR A 34 -6.43 -11.91 21.30
CA THR A 34 -5.41 -10.93 20.89
C THR A 34 -5.51 -10.58 19.40
N SER A 35 -5.86 -11.56 18.55
CA SER A 35 -6.07 -11.33 17.11
C SER A 35 -7.22 -10.36 16.84
N ASP A 36 -8.30 -10.46 17.65
CA ASP A 36 -9.42 -9.51 17.56
C ASP A 36 -8.97 -8.11 17.96
N LEU A 37 -8.22 -7.97 19.05
CA LEU A 37 -7.67 -6.69 19.50
C LEU A 37 -6.75 -6.05 18.45
N MET A 38 -5.83 -6.84 17.86
CA MET A 38 -4.95 -6.39 16.78
C MET A 38 -5.76 -5.93 15.56
N THR A 39 -6.83 -6.66 15.21
CA THR A 39 -7.71 -6.30 14.10
C THR A 39 -8.48 -5.02 14.37
N ILE A 40 -8.99 -4.83 15.59
CA ILE A 40 -9.65 -3.59 16.01
C ILE A 40 -8.67 -2.42 15.93
N CYS A 41 -7.46 -2.56 16.50
CA CYS A 41 -6.42 -1.54 16.45
C CYS A 41 -6.09 -1.14 15.01
N ARG A 42 -5.90 -2.14 14.13
CA ARG A 42 -5.62 -1.94 12.71
C ARG A 42 -6.74 -1.15 12.02
N ILE A 43 -7.99 -1.57 12.17
CA ILE A 43 -9.12 -0.92 11.50
C ILE A 43 -9.33 0.49 12.06
N VAL A 44 -9.26 0.69 13.37
CA VAL A 44 -9.35 2.04 13.95
C VAL A 44 -8.26 2.97 13.41
N ALA A 45 -7.01 2.48 13.30
CA ALA A 45 -5.92 3.26 12.72
C ALA A 45 -6.17 3.58 11.22
N HIS A 46 -6.70 2.63 10.46
CA HIS A 46 -7.09 2.81 9.07
C HIS A 46 -8.15 3.91 8.90
N GLU A 47 -9.25 3.84 9.64
CA GLU A 47 -10.32 4.84 9.55
C GLU A 47 -9.88 6.23 10.03
N ILE A 48 -8.98 6.30 11.02
CA ILE A 48 -8.39 7.58 11.46
C ILE A 48 -7.47 8.15 10.37
N ALA A 49 -6.70 7.31 9.67
CA ALA A 49 -5.86 7.77 8.58
C ALA A 49 -6.67 8.45 7.46
N HIS A 50 -7.88 7.95 7.19
CA HIS A 50 -8.79 8.57 6.23
C HIS A 50 -9.21 10.01 6.56
N MET A 51 -9.08 10.45 7.82
CA MET A 51 -9.30 11.86 8.15
C MET A 51 -8.37 12.80 7.37
N TRP A 52 -7.19 12.30 6.95
CA TRP A 52 -6.28 12.99 6.05
C TRP A 52 -6.39 12.46 4.61
N PHE A 53 -6.31 11.14 4.43
CA PHE A 53 -6.29 10.49 3.11
C PHE A 53 -7.68 10.00 2.72
N GLY A 54 -8.47 10.88 2.12
CA GLY A 54 -9.82 10.62 1.64
C GLY A 54 -10.80 11.71 2.05
N ASN A 55 -10.70 12.21 3.29
CA ASN A 55 -11.55 13.31 3.76
C ASN A 55 -10.92 14.69 3.54
N LEU A 56 -9.71 14.92 4.05
CA LEU A 56 -9.02 16.21 3.90
C LEU A 56 -8.52 16.41 2.47
N VAL A 57 -7.91 15.38 1.89
CA VAL A 57 -7.50 15.34 0.49
C VAL A 57 -8.17 14.12 -0.12
N THR A 58 -8.97 14.31 -1.15
CA THR A 58 -9.78 13.24 -1.76
C THR A 58 -9.29 12.99 -3.18
N MET A 59 -9.26 11.75 -3.66
CA MET A 59 -9.03 11.50 -5.08
C MET A 59 -10.04 12.28 -5.96
N GLU A 60 -9.60 12.76 -7.13
CA GLU A 60 -10.47 13.47 -8.08
C GLU A 60 -11.53 12.53 -8.67
N TRP A 61 -11.13 11.29 -8.95
CA TRP A 61 -12.01 10.26 -9.44
C TRP A 61 -11.59 8.88 -8.92
N TRP A 62 -12.50 7.92 -9.02
CA TRP A 62 -12.33 6.56 -8.50
C TRP A 62 -11.16 5.80 -9.15
N ASP A 63 -10.68 6.25 -10.31
CA ASP A 63 -9.47 5.72 -10.94
C ASP A 63 -8.25 5.72 -10.00
N ASP A 64 -8.22 6.68 -9.07
CA ASP A 64 -7.17 6.90 -8.10
C ASP A 64 -7.61 6.53 -6.66
N LEU A 65 -8.58 5.61 -6.49
CA LEU A 65 -9.08 5.15 -5.17
C LEU A 65 -7.95 4.78 -4.20
N TRP A 66 -6.85 4.23 -4.71
CA TRP A 66 -5.69 3.84 -3.92
C TRP A 66 -5.04 5.01 -3.15
N LEU A 67 -5.22 6.27 -3.59
CA LEU A 67 -4.76 7.46 -2.84
C LEU A 67 -5.42 7.56 -1.47
N ASN A 68 -6.63 7.01 -1.32
CA ASN A 68 -7.30 6.90 -0.03
C ASN A 68 -6.92 5.57 0.62
N GLU A 69 -7.26 4.47 -0.04
CA GLU A 69 -7.27 3.12 0.55
C GLU A 69 -5.86 2.54 0.73
N GLY A 70 -4.95 2.82 -0.19
CA GLY A 70 -3.55 2.44 -0.10
C GLY A 70 -2.83 3.17 1.01
N PHE A 71 -3.08 4.48 1.16
CA PHE A 71 -2.53 5.28 2.27
C PHE A 71 -3.09 4.85 3.61
N ALA A 72 -4.40 4.70 3.76
CA ALA A 72 -4.99 4.21 5.00
C ALA A 72 -4.48 2.80 5.36
N SER A 73 -4.32 1.93 4.36
CA SER A 73 -3.74 0.59 4.53
C SER A 73 -2.26 0.59 4.90
N TYR A 74 -1.52 1.62 4.51
CA TYR A 74 -0.12 1.81 4.88
C TYR A 74 0.00 2.40 6.30
N ILE A 75 -0.73 3.47 6.59
CA ILE A 75 -0.71 4.17 7.88
C ILE A 75 -1.25 3.28 9.01
N GLN A 76 -2.19 2.36 8.75
CA GLN A 76 -2.70 1.48 9.81
C GLN A 76 -1.59 0.70 10.50
N TYR A 77 -0.54 0.27 9.78
CA TYR A 77 0.58 -0.48 10.37
C TYR A 77 1.53 0.42 11.16
N LYS A 78 1.76 1.66 10.71
CA LYS A 78 2.47 2.67 11.52
C LYS A 78 1.70 3.02 12.80
N GLY A 79 0.37 3.16 12.70
CA GLY A 79 -0.51 3.40 13.85
C GLY A 79 -0.50 2.23 14.84
N MET A 80 -0.53 0.99 14.36
CA MET A 80 -0.35 -0.20 15.19
C MET A 80 1.03 -0.22 15.85
N ALA A 81 2.09 0.08 15.11
CA ALA A 81 3.46 0.10 15.65
C ALA A 81 3.64 1.15 16.74
N TYR A 82 2.96 2.29 16.60
CA TYR A 82 2.92 3.31 17.65
C TYR A 82 2.14 2.86 18.89
N ALA A 83 1.00 2.21 18.72
CA ALA A 83 0.13 1.81 19.83
C ALA A 83 0.67 0.60 20.61
N SER A 84 1.20 -0.40 19.89
CA SER A 84 1.70 -1.67 20.44
C SER A 84 2.87 -2.20 19.60
N PRO A 85 4.10 -1.71 19.83
CA PRO A 85 5.31 -2.18 19.14
C PRO A 85 5.56 -3.69 19.31
N GLU A 86 5.12 -4.28 20.43
CA GLU A 86 5.30 -5.69 20.79
C GLU A 86 4.59 -6.68 19.85
N TRP A 87 3.67 -6.19 19.00
CA TRP A 87 2.98 -7.01 18.00
C TRP A 87 3.75 -7.17 16.69
N GLU A 88 4.94 -6.57 16.60
CA GLU A 88 5.82 -6.58 15.42
C GLU A 88 5.06 -6.25 14.10
N PRO A 89 4.41 -5.08 13.97
CA PRO A 89 3.57 -4.78 12.80
C PRO A 89 4.31 -4.86 11.46
N ASP A 90 5.61 -4.61 11.45
CA ASP A 90 6.45 -4.78 10.26
C ASP A 90 6.52 -6.23 9.79
N ALA A 91 6.59 -7.18 10.74
CA ALA A 91 6.55 -8.61 10.44
C ALA A 91 5.15 -9.01 9.94
N LEU A 92 4.08 -8.47 10.55
CA LEU A 92 2.71 -8.71 10.10
C LEU A 92 2.47 -8.22 8.66
N PHE A 93 3.09 -7.12 8.26
CA PHE A 93 2.96 -6.59 6.91
C PHE A 93 3.48 -7.57 5.83
N THR A 94 4.36 -8.52 6.16
CA THR A 94 4.77 -9.57 5.20
C THR A 94 3.59 -10.40 4.71
N THR A 95 2.55 -10.56 5.53
CA THR A 95 1.31 -11.24 5.14
C THR A 95 0.49 -10.42 4.14
N VAL A 96 0.54 -9.08 4.23
CA VAL A 96 -0.05 -8.17 3.24
C VAL A 96 0.64 -8.35 1.91
N LEU A 97 1.97 -8.30 1.90
CA LEU A 97 2.74 -8.52 0.68
C LEU A 97 2.46 -9.89 0.06
N ALA A 98 2.40 -10.96 0.86
CA ALA A 98 2.07 -12.30 0.36
C ALA A 98 0.70 -12.34 -0.34
N SER A 99 -0.32 -11.67 0.22
CA SER A 99 -1.64 -11.58 -0.41
C SER A 99 -1.64 -10.83 -1.74
N VAL A 100 -0.80 -9.79 -1.86
CA VAL A 100 -0.59 -9.06 -3.12
C VAL A 100 0.06 -9.96 -4.15
N LEU A 101 1.14 -10.66 -3.77
CA LEU A 101 1.86 -11.54 -4.69
C LEU A 101 0.96 -12.66 -5.23
N GLU A 102 0.04 -13.18 -4.42
CA GLU A 102 -0.96 -14.16 -4.88
C GLU A 102 -1.96 -13.51 -5.85
N ALA A 103 -2.62 -12.42 -5.45
CA ALA A 103 -3.67 -11.77 -6.22
C ALA A 103 -3.18 -11.14 -7.53
N ASP A 104 -1.93 -10.67 -7.56
CA ASP A 104 -1.36 -9.92 -8.68
C ASP A 104 -0.51 -10.78 -9.62
N SER A 105 -0.40 -12.09 -9.34
CA SER A 105 0.31 -13.07 -10.20
C SER A 105 -0.56 -13.67 -11.31
N VAL A 106 -1.80 -13.20 -11.48
CA VAL A 106 -2.76 -13.73 -12.46
C VAL A 106 -3.08 -12.73 -13.56
N ILE A 107 -3.43 -13.25 -14.74
CA ILE A 107 -3.74 -12.44 -15.95
C ILE A 107 -4.97 -11.55 -15.74
N SER A 108 -5.86 -11.90 -14.82
CA SER A 108 -7.06 -11.12 -14.48
C SER A 108 -6.80 -9.98 -13.50
N SER A 109 -5.55 -9.77 -13.07
CA SER A 109 -5.19 -8.60 -12.24
C SER A 109 -5.31 -7.30 -13.04
N HIS A 110 -5.10 -6.17 -12.37
CA HIS A 110 -5.14 -4.83 -12.98
C HIS A 110 -4.04 -3.91 -12.38
N PRO A 111 -3.69 -2.82 -13.08
CA PRO A 111 -2.86 -1.77 -12.51
C PRO A 111 -3.53 -1.10 -11.30
N ILE A 112 -2.73 -0.47 -10.42
CA ILE A 112 -3.27 0.30 -9.28
C ILE A 112 -4.18 1.43 -9.78
N ILE A 113 -3.73 2.17 -10.80
CA ILE A 113 -4.55 3.20 -11.44
C ILE A 113 -5.35 2.54 -12.55
N GLN A 114 -6.67 2.45 -12.37
CA GLN A 114 -7.55 1.79 -13.32
C GLN A 114 -8.73 2.68 -13.67
N HIS A 115 -8.89 2.95 -14.97
CA HIS A 115 -10.00 3.77 -15.44
C HIS A 115 -11.36 3.08 -15.25
N VAL A 116 -12.30 3.75 -14.58
CA VAL A 116 -13.65 3.25 -14.30
C VAL A 116 -14.73 4.27 -14.64
N ASN A 117 -15.88 3.78 -15.11
CA ASN A 117 -16.96 4.61 -15.66
C ASN A 117 -18.32 4.39 -14.98
N ASN A 118 -18.52 3.24 -14.33
CA ASN A 118 -19.83 2.90 -13.75
C ASN A 118 -19.72 2.33 -12.32
N PRO A 119 -20.82 2.32 -11.55
CA PRO A 119 -20.79 1.89 -10.15
C PRO A 119 -20.30 0.46 -9.92
N SER A 120 -20.55 -0.47 -10.84
CA SER A 120 -20.04 -1.84 -10.72
C SER A 120 -18.52 -1.91 -10.88
N GLU A 121 -17.96 -1.14 -11.81
CA GLU A 121 -16.51 -1.01 -11.98
C GLU A 121 -15.86 -0.33 -10.77
N ILE A 122 -16.48 0.75 -10.27
CA ILE A 122 -16.02 1.41 -9.03
C ILE A 122 -16.01 0.41 -7.87
N SER A 123 -17.08 -0.38 -7.71
CA SER A 123 -17.16 -1.39 -6.64
C SER A 123 -16.08 -2.46 -6.77
N SER A 124 -15.62 -2.78 -7.99
CA SER A 124 -14.55 -3.76 -8.20
C SER A 124 -13.16 -3.24 -7.84
N LEU A 125 -12.96 -1.93 -7.72
CA LEU A 125 -11.68 -1.36 -7.27
C LEU A 125 -11.46 -1.51 -5.76
N PHE A 126 -12.50 -1.82 -4.97
CA PHE A 126 -12.36 -2.08 -3.54
C PHE A 126 -11.82 -3.49 -3.28
N ASP A 127 -10.58 -3.74 -3.70
CA ASP A 127 -9.97 -5.05 -3.78
C ASP A 127 -8.55 -5.10 -3.18
N VAL A 128 -7.84 -6.22 -3.36
CA VAL A 128 -6.48 -6.38 -2.81
C VAL A 128 -5.48 -5.41 -3.46
N ILE A 129 -5.69 -5.02 -4.72
CA ILE A 129 -4.76 -4.15 -5.44
C ILE A 129 -4.81 -2.72 -4.87
N SER A 130 -5.99 -2.11 -4.75
CA SER A 130 -6.10 -0.73 -4.25
C SER A 130 -5.60 -0.58 -2.81
N TYR A 131 -5.85 -1.58 -1.97
CA TYR A 131 -5.48 -1.57 -0.55
C TYR A 131 -4.05 -2.07 -0.32
N ALA A 132 -3.82 -3.36 -0.57
CA ALA A 132 -2.61 -4.05 -0.16
C ALA A 132 -1.44 -3.73 -1.11
N LYS A 133 -1.65 -3.74 -2.43
CA LYS A 133 -0.59 -3.37 -3.39
C LYS A 133 -0.25 -1.89 -3.26
N GLY A 134 -1.26 -1.01 -3.18
CA GLY A 134 -1.09 0.42 -2.91
C GLY A 134 -0.22 0.67 -1.66
N SER A 135 -0.55 0.05 -0.53
CA SER A 135 0.24 0.19 0.70
C SER A 135 1.67 -0.37 0.59
N SER A 136 1.86 -1.45 -0.17
CA SER A 136 3.17 -2.07 -0.38
C SER A 136 4.09 -1.20 -1.24
N VAL A 137 3.53 -0.55 -2.27
CA VAL A 137 4.25 0.42 -3.10
C VAL A 137 4.63 1.67 -2.29
N LEU A 138 3.74 2.16 -1.41
CA LEU A 138 4.06 3.28 -0.51
C LEU A 138 5.18 2.93 0.46
N ARG A 139 5.15 1.73 1.06
CA ARG A 139 6.23 1.26 1.94
C ARG A 139 7.56 1.16 1.21
N MET A 140 7.56 0.64 -0.02
CA MET A 140 8.75 0.60 -0.86
C MET A 140 9.26 2.01 -1.21
N LEU A 141 8.36 2.94 -1.53
CA LEU A 141 8.70 4.32 -1.83
C LEU A 141 9.32 5.06 -0.64
N GLU A 142 8.82 4.83 0.58
CA GLU A 142 9.42 5.37 1.80
C GLU A 142 10.89 4.92 1.93
N ASP A 143 11.21 3.67 1.63
CA ASP A 143 12.59 3.17 1.63
C ASP A 143 13.45 3.83 0.55
N PHE A 144 12.90 4.06 -0.66
CA PHE A 144 13.58 4.79 -1.74
C PHE A 144 13.93 6.24 -1.37
N MET A 145 13.07 6.90 -0.60
CA MET A 145 13.20 8.33 -0.28
C MET A 145 13.85 8.61 1.08
N SER A 146 13.89 7.63 1.98
CA SER A 146 13.96 7.80 3.45
C SER A 146 12.65 8.27 4.07
N GLU A 147 12.43 7.88 5.34
CA GLU A 147 11.25 8.25 6.12
C GLU A 147 11.10 9.77 6.29
N ASP A 148 12.21 10.52 6.41
CA ASP A 148 12.16 11.95 6.64
C ASP A 148 11.69 12.73 5.40
N ASP A 149 12.25 12.44 4.23
CA ASP A 149 11.83 13.07 2.96
C ASP A 149 10.41 12.65 2.59
N PHE A 150 10.08 11.37 2.77
CA PHE A 150 8.73 10.85 2.52
C PHE A 150 7.71 11.57 3.40
N ARG A 151 7.94 11.63 4.71
CA ARG A 151 7.05 12.33 5.65
C ARG A 151 6.94 13.82 5.34
N TYR A 152 8.04 14.48 4.99
CA TYR A 152 8.04 15.88 4.62
C TYR A 152 7.21 16.14 3.35
N GLY A 153 7.39 15.32 2.31
CA GLY A 153 6.64 15.42 1.06
C GLY A 153 5.15 15.12 1.23
N ILE A 154 4.78 14.11 2.02
CA ILE A 154 3.38 13.86 2.38
C ILE A 154 2.78 15.05 3.14
N GLY A 155 3.54 15.67 4.05
CA GLY A 155 3.09 16.89 4.73
C GLY A 155 2.84 18.06 3.78
N LYS A 156 3.70 18.23 2.77
CA LYS A 156 3.52 19.23 1.70
C LYS A 156 2.28 18.95 0.85
N TYR A 157 2.11 17.71 0.43
CA TYR A 157 0.94 17.25 -0.32
C TYR A 157 -0.37 17.54 0.44
N LEU A 158 -0.47 17.11 1.69
CA LEU A 158 -1.68 17.34 2.50
C LEU A 158 -1.96 18.83 2.71
N GLU A 159 -0.94 19.65 2.95
CA GLU A 159 -1.12 21.09 3.17
C GLU A 159 -1.51 21.83 1.88
N LYS A 160 -0.93 21.45 0.74
CA LYS A 160 -1.21 22.06 -0.57
C LYS A 160 -2.62 21.73 -1.06
N TYR A 161 -3.06 20.48 -0.89
CA TYR A 161 -4.33 19.99 -1.42
C TYR A 161 -5.44 19.84 -0.38
N LYS A 162 -5.27 20.40 0.81
CA LYS A 162 -6.32 20.40 1.84
C LYS A 162 -7.64 20.96 1.30
N PHE A 163 -8.73 20.24 1.56
CA PHE A 163 -10.07 20.52 1.07
C PHE A 163 -10.21 20.54 -0.47
N ALA A 164 -9.31 19.85 -1.17
CA ALA A 164 -9.31 19.75 -2.61
C ALA A 164 -9.20 18.28 -3.05
N ASN A 165 -9.31 18.12 -4.37
CA ASN A 165 -9.15 16.84 -5.02
C ASN A 165 -7.76 16.71 -5.66
N THR A 166 -7.28 15.49 -5.80
CA THR A 166 -5.96 15.18 -6.37
C THR A 166 -6.01 13.97 -7.29
N ILE A 167 -5.14 13.95 -8.28
CA ILE A 167 -4.81 12.76 -9.07
C ILE A 167 -3.47 12.17 -8.60
N THR A 168 -3.17 10.93 -9.02
CA THR A 168 -1.91 10.27 -8.64
C THR A 168 -0.66 11.10 -9.00
N PHE A 169 -0.69 11.86 -10.09
CA PHE A 169 0.42 12.72 -10.49
C PHE A 169 0.73 13.81 -9.45
N ASP A 170 -0.29 14.39 -8.80
CA ASP A 170 -0.10 15.46 -7.80
C ASP A 170 0.68 14.99 -6.59
N LEU A 171 0.50 13.72 -6.18
CA LEU A 171 1.27 13.09 -5.13
C LEU A 171 2.75 12.93 -5.54
N TRP A 172 2.99 12.45 -6.75
CA TRP A 172 4.36 12.25 -7.25
C TRP A 172 5.12 13.56 -7.39
N ASP A 173 4.48 14.63 -7.87
CA ASP A 173 5.08 15.96 -7.98
C ASP A 173 5.58 16.47 -6.61
N GLU A 174 4.76 16.33 -5.55
CA GLU A 174 5.14 16.77 -4.20
C GLU A 174 6.22 15.90 -3.56
N LEU A 175 6.18 14.58 -3.77
CA LEU A 175 7.20 13.66 -3.28
C LEU A 175 8.53 13.83 -4.02
N GLU A 176 8.50 14.02 -5.34
CA GLU A 176 9.69 14.28 -6.15
C GLU A 176 10.36 15.60 -5.75
N ALA A 177 9.58 16.66 -5.56
CA ALA A 177 10.09 17.96 -5.10
C ALA A 177 10.69 17.91 -3.69
N SER A 178 10.32 16.90 -2.89
CA SER A 178 10.77 16.69 -1.51
C SER A 178 11.90 15.67 -1.39
N SER A 179 12.26 14.99 -2.47
CA SER A 179 13.23 13.90 -2.48
C SER A 179 14.67 14.41 -2.56
N SER A 180 15.53 13.92 -1.67
CA SER A 180 16.98 14.14 -1.73
C SER A 180 17.74 13.04 -2.50
N SER A 181 17.07 11.97 -2.95
CA SER A 181 17.72 10.82 -3.60
C SER A 181 18.26 11.11 -5.00
N GLY A 182 17.79 12.19 -5.64
CA GLY A 182 18.11 12.52 -7.04
C GLY A 182 17.49 11.57 -8.06
N LEU A 183 16.62 10.65 -7.63
CA LEU A 183 15.87 9.74 -8.49
C LEU A 183 14.57 10.40 -8.95
N SER A 184 14.13 10.07 -10.16
CA SER A 184 12.80 10.46 -10.67
C SER A 184 11.72 9.62 -9.99
N ILE A 185 11.15 10.13 -8.89
CA ILE A 185 10.10 9.46 -8.14
C ILE A 185 8.90 9.17 -9.05
N THR A 186 8.51 10.14 -9.89
CA THR A 186 7.42 9.97 -10.85
C THR A 186 7.69 8.78 -11.78
N SER A 187 8.86 8.72 -12.43
CA SER A 187 9.15 7.62 -13.37
C SER A 187 9.20 6.25 -12.70
N ILE A 188 9.72 6.18 -11.46
CA ILE A 188 9.73 4.94 -10.68
C ILE A 188 8.29 4.52 -10.39
N MET A 189 7.49 5.40 -9.81
CA MET A 189 6.16 5.05 -9.31
C MET A 189 5.13 4.86 -10.42
N GLU A 190 5.28 5.52 -11.57
CA GLU A 190 4.49 5.21 -12.76
C GLU A 190 4.67 3.74 -13.20
N SER A 191 5.89 3.21 -13.10
CA SER A 191 6.13 1.80 -13.45
C SER A 191 5.39 0.83 -12.52
N TRP A 192 5.14 1.21 -11.26
CA TRP A 192 4.44 0.39 -10.27
C TRP A 192 2.93 0.58 -10.24
N THR A 193 2.44 1.76 -10.65
CA THR A 193 1.02 2.12 -10.54
C THR A 193 0.25 1.95 -11.84
N LYS A 194 0.89 2.14 -12.99
CA LYS A 194 0.25 2.03 -14.32
C LYS A 194 0.40 0.66 -14.97
N GLN A 195 1.16 -0.25 -14.36
CA GLN A 195 1.37 -1.63 -14.84
C GLN A 195 0.74 -2.63 -13.87
N MET A 196 0.11 -3.68 -14.41
CA MET A 196 -0.39 -4.80 -13.60
C MET A 196 0.75 -5.74 -13.21
N GLY A 197 0.56 -6.54 -12.17
CA GLY A 197 1.58 -7.51 -11.75
C GLY A 197 2.79 -6.88 -11.08
N PHE A 198 3.80 -7.72 -10.89
CA PHE A 198 5.07 -7.38 -10.25
C PHE A 198 6.22 -8.14 -10.92
N PRO A 199 7.47 -7.64 -10.79
CA PRO A 199 8.62 -8.25 -11.41
C PRO A 199 9.16 -9.44 -10.61
N LEU A 200 9.51 -10.52 -11.30
CA LEU A 200 10.48 -11.52 -10.86
C LEU A 200 11.89 -11.03 -11.18
N VAL A 201 12.70 -10.80 -10.16
CA VAL A 201 14.13 -10.49 -10.30
C VAL A 201 14.93 -11.77 -10.21
N SER A 202 15.61 -12.14 -11.30
CA SER A 202 16.55 -13.26 -11.35
C SER A 202 17.97 -12.75 -11.21
N VAL A 203 18.71 -13.31 -10.26
CA VAL A 203 20.10 -12.97 -9.98
C VAL A 203 20.97 -14.20 -10.23
N GLU A 204 21.85 -14.12 -11.22
CA GLU A 204 22.82 -15.17 -11.54
C GLU A 204 24.22 -14.72 -11.14
N ARG A 205 24.94 -15.53 -10.35
CA ARG A 205 26.30 -15.22 -9.94
C ARG A 205 27.32 -15.79 -10.94
N ASN A 206 28.09 -14.92 -11.56
CA ASN A 206 29.17 -15.26 -12.48
C ASN A 206 30.53 -14.89 -11.87
N GLY A 207 31.04 -15.79 -11.02
CA GLY A 207 32.29 -15.56 -10.28
C GLY A 207 32.17 -14.43 -9.25
N ASN A 208 32.70 -13.25 -9.58
CA ASN A 208 32.66 -12.04 -8.76
C ASN A 208 31.66 -10.98 -9.29
N SER A 209 30.96 -11.25 -10.41
CA SER A 209 29.87 -10.41 -10.90
C SER A 209 28.51 -11.06 -10.63
N PHE A 210 27.48 -10.23 -10.59
CA PHE A 210 26.09 -10.65 -10.55
C PHE A 210 25.40 -10.13 -11.81
N ASP A 211 24.80 -11.03 -12.57
CA ASP A 211 23.94 -10.69 -13.69
C ASP A 211 22.50 -10.67 -13.20
N MET A 212 21.84 -9.53 -13.34
CA MET A 212 20.47 -9.31 -12.89
C MET A 212 19.55 -9.15 -14.08
N ARG A 213 18.42 -9.85 -14.05
CA ARG A 213 17.36 -9.76 -15.05
C ARG A 213 16.02 -9.60 -14.35
N GLN A 214 15.10 -8.85 -14.97
CA GLN A 214 13.72 -8.79 -14.52
C GLN A 214 12.78 -9.26 -15.62
N SER A 215 11.67 -9.85 -15.21
CA SER A 215 10.54 -10.25 -16.06
C SER A 215 9.28 -10.23 -15.23
N GLN A 216 8.11 -9.97 -15.83
CA GLN A 216 6.85 -10.04 -15.10
C GLN A 216 6.58 -11.45 -14.58
N PHE A 217 6.16 -11.57 -13.32
CA PHE A 217 5.82 -12.86 -12.70
C PHE A 217 4.35 -13.23 -12.97
N PHE A 218 4.11 -14.49 -13.33
CA PHE A 218 2.77 -15.08 -13.37
C PHE A 218 2.79 -16.50 -12.78
N ASP A 219 1.80 -16.86 -11.96
CA ASP A 219 1.69 -18.19 -11.31
C ASP A 219 1.53 -19.33 -12.33
N ARG A 220 0.96 -19.04 -13.50
CA ARG A 220 0.81 -20.02 -14.59
C ARG A 220 1.57 -19.57 -15.81
N SER A 221 2.39 -20.49 -16.35
CA SER A 221 3.24 -20.33 -17.53
C SER A 221 2.45 -20.06 -18.81
N ARG A 222 1.90 -18.85 -18.96
CA ARG A 222 1.51 -18.30 -20.25
C ARG A 222 2.40 -17.10 -20.51
N HIS A 223 3.27 -17.26 -21.51
CA HIS A 223 4.13 -16.20 -22.03
C HIS A 223 3.24 -15.13 -22.66
N CYS A 224 2.79 -14.15 -21.87
CA CYS A 224 2.27 -12.91 -22.44
C CYS A 224 3.47 -12.01 -22.75
N HIS A 225 3.66 -11.75 -24.04
CA HIS A 225 4.78 -11.01 -24.63
C HIS A 225 4.53 -9.49 -24.61
N GLU A 226 4.23 -8.92 -23.45
CA GLU A 226 4.35 -7.47 -23.28
C GLU A 226 5.56 -7.19 -22.37
N SER A 227 6.54 -6.48 -22.89
CA SER A 227 7.74 -6.11 -22.13
C SER A 227 7.36 -5.03 -21.12
N GLN A 228 6.95 -5.45 -19.93
CA GLN A 228 6.80 -4.59 -18.76
C GLN A 228 8.11 -4.59 -17.97
N ALA A 229 8.50 -3.40 -17.51
CA ALA A 229 9.72 -3.21 -16.73
C ALA A 229 9.43 -2.22 -15.60
N ASN A 230 9.76 -2.65 -14.38
CA ASN A 230 9.67 -1.84 -13.18
C ASN A 230 11.04 -1.26 -12.84
N THR A 231 11.07 -0.09 -12.22
CA THR A 231 12.29 0.38 -11.55
C THR A 231 12.31 -0.18 -10.13
N ILE A 232 13.34 -0.98 -9.81
CA ILE A 232 13.41 -1.81 -8.60
C ILE A 232 14.69 -1.47 -7.83
N GLN A 233 14.58 -1.26 -6.52
CA GLN A 233 15.74 -1.18 -5.64
C GLN A 233 16.13 -2.59 -5.19
N VAL A 234 17.41 -2.94 -5.37
CA VAL A 234 17.94 -4.25 -4.99
C VAL A 234 19.14 -4.04 -4.08
N HIS A 235 19.02 -4.52 -2.84
CA HIS A 235 20.14 -4.60 -1.91
C HIS A 235 20.62 -6.07 -1.86
N LEU A 236 21.90 -6.29 -2.13
CA LEU A 236 22.54 -7.62 -2.05
C LEU A 236 23.56 -7.62 -0.92
N GLU A 237 23.39 -8.53 0.03
CA GLU A 237 24.36 -8.76 1.11
C GLU A 237 25.08 -10.10 0.90
N ASP A 238 26.42 -10.09 0.91
CA ASP A 238 27.27 -11.29 0.83
C ASP A 238 27.82 -11.61 2.22
N SER A 239 27.49 -12.79 2.74
CA SER A 239 27.90 -13.28 4.06
C SER A 239 29.42 -13.37 4.27
N ARG A 240 30.23 -13.25 3.21
CA ARG A 240 31.69 -13.16 3.31
C ARG A 240 32.21 -11.84 3.91
N HIS A 241 31.32 -10.88 4.19
CA HIS A 241 31.65 -9.59 4.80
C HIS A 241 30.92 -9.30 6.13
N ILE A 242 30.32 -10.30 6.78
CA ILE A 242 29.82 -10.12 8.15
C ILE A 242 31.04 -10.25 9.09
N PRO A 243 31.55 -9.16 9.72
CA PRO A 243 32.48 -9.33 10.81
C PRO A 243 31.71 -10.04 11.92
N TYR A 244 32.17 -11.24 12.31
CA TYR A 244 31.77 -11.84 13.57
C TYR A 244 31.95 -10.79 14.68
N GLN A 245 30.84 -10.33 15.27
CA GLN A 245 30.81 -9.67 16.57
C GLN A 245 29.96 -10.50 17.51
#